data_AF-A0A397XYB5-F1
#
_entry.id   AF-A0A397XYB5-F1
#
_cell.length_a   1.000
_cell.length_b   1.000
_cell.length_c   1.000
_cell.angle_alpha   90.00
_cell.angle_beta   90.00
_cell.angle_gamma   90.00
#
_symmetry.space_group_name_H-M   'P 1'
#
loop_
_entity.id
_entity.type
_entity.pdbx_description
1 polymer ?
#
loop_
_entity_poly.entity_id
_entity_poly.type
_entity_poly.pdbx_seq_one_letter_code
_entity_poly.pdbx_strand_id
1 'polypeptide(L)'
;MQSLGQYSKRFLSFRKTQAIIQFTRTLTSAKLNDTLRSRVMAVENRFPFLWRVKVTPVLNEWLKQGNEINPTDLRAVIKALCESQRFDHALQVSEWITKRGVFEISTEDVASRLYLIEIHSGLSEAENFFKSIPENMKDDLVYTTLLSFYTKDKETRHEAEATYQKMRENNMLFKPNPYYKMISLYGLLGETNKVDEILRQMIENGVQHDITLTSNNVLKAYASVPDVEAMEKFLKRIEYETPPFALAWQTGISMAKAYLKCGSNRKAIEMLRRTEQVVDAKSKDAANKVLMEMYGEAGAKRDEARLYISQNAKQRQRKGACRCKGSGGRSSHHPGYYYGGCGGGCGSIRGGGDGSRADDNGGGDGTRADDNGGGVGADNDGDGGGGCGGGCGGCGSWD
;
A
#
# COMPACT_ATOMS: atom_id res chain seq x y z
N MET A 1 -13.31 8.77 -2.68
CA MET A 1 -13.51 8.38 -1.27
C MET A 1 -12.67 7.17 -0.84
N GLN A 2 -12.70 6.01 -1.51
CA GLN A 2 -11.71 4.92 -1.28
C GLN A 2 -10.24 5.37 -1.43
N SER A 3 -9.99 6.47 -2.14
CA SER A 3 -8.69 7.12 -2.28
C SER A 3 -8.28 8.00 -1.09
N LEU A 4 -9.20 8.49 -0.26
CA LEU A 4 -8.85 9.40 0.84
C LEU A 4 -8.37 8.65 2.09
N GLY A 5 -8.91 7.46 2.36
CA GLY A 5 -8.45 6.57 3.43
C GLY A 5 -7.11 5.85 3.18
N GLN A 6 -6.44 6.09 2.05
CA GLN A 6 -5.12 5.51 1.73
C GLN A 6 -3.93 6.38 2.17
N TYR A 7 -4.17 7.60 2.66
CA TYR A 7 -3.11 8.51 3.06
C TYR A 7 -2.74 8.38 4.54
N SER A 8 -2.32 7.18 4.95
CA SER A 8 -1.36 7.05 6.05
C SER A 8 -0.29 6.01 5.69
N LYS A 9 0.95 6.52 5.52
CA LYS A 9 2.22 5.84 5.24
C LYS A 9 2.38 5.15 3.86
N ARG A 10 2.90 5.91 2.86
CA ARG A 10 4.18 5.62 2.15
C ARG A 10 4.49 6.62 1.02
N PHE A 11 5.79 6.89 0.87
CA PHE A 11 6.45 7.87 0.00
C PHE A 11 6.72 7.38 -1.45
N LEU A 12 6.88 8.38 -2.33
CA LEU A 12 7.56 8.47 -3.65
C LEU A 12 6.98 7.74 -4.87
N SER A 13 6.46 8.54 -5.82
CA SER A 13 6.90 8.55 -7.22
C SER A 13 6.16 9.64 -8.03
N PHE A 14 6.72 10.85 -8.08
CA PHE A 14 6.36 11.86 -9.08
C PHE A 14 7.06 11.53 -10.40
N ARG A 15 6.32 11.44 -11.51
CA ARG A 15 6.89 11.61 -12.86
C ARG A 15 6.21 12.78 -13.54
N LYS A 16 7.03 13.77 -13.90
CA LYS A 16 6.74 14.78 -14.92
C LYS A 16 6.66 14.08 -16.28
N THR A 17 5.62 14.40 -17.05
CA THR A 17 5.66 14.28 -18.51
C THR A 17 5.30 15.63 -19.09
N GLN A 18 6.32 16.27 -19.67
CA GLN A 18 6.20 17.43 -20.53
C GLN A 18 6.16 16.90 -21.97
N ALA A 19 5.16 17.28 -22.75
CA ALA A 19 5.15 17.06 -24.20
C ALA A 19 5.28 18.42 -24.89
N ILE A 20 6.17 18.49 -25.89
CA ILE A 20 6.41 19.65 -26.75
C ILE A 20 5.62 19.48 -28.06
N ILE A 21 5.05 20.59 -28.53
CA ILE A 21 4.06 20.79 -29.60
C ILE A 21 4.75 21.02 -30.97
N GLN A 22 4.05 20.74 -32.08
CA GLN A 22 4.09 21.55 -33.32
C GLN A 22 2.65 21.67 -33.87
N PHE A 23 1.94 22.80 -33.72
CA PHE A 23 1.86 24.06 -34.50
C PHE A 23 1.03 24.00 -35.80
N THR A 24 -0.25 24.32 -35.67
CA THR A 24 -1.02 25.16 -36.62
C THR A 24 -1.75 26.24 -35.80
N ARG A 25 -1.85 27.43 -36.37
CA ARG A 25 -1.97 28.72 -35.68
C ARG A 25 -3.41 29.02 -35.24
N THR A 26 -3.75 28.92 -33.94
CA THR A 26 -4.95 29.56 -33.34
C THR A 26 -4.92 29.55 -31.80
N LEU A 27 -5.10 30.75 -31.20
CA LEU A 27 -5.19 31.11 -29.77
C LEU A 27 -4.00 30.73 -28.88
N THR A 28 -3.47 31.70 -28.13
CA THR A 28 -2.36 31.49 -27.18
C THR A 28 -2.72 30.42 -26.13
N SER A 29 -1.86 29.40 -25.99
CA SER A 29 -2.01 28.26 -25.07
C SER A 29 -2.36 28.64 -23.62
N ALA A 30 -2.01 29.85 -23.17
CA ALA A 30 -2.27 30.33 -21.83
C ALA A 30 -3.77 30.51 -21.50
N LYS A 31 -4.62 30.85 -22.48
CA LYS A 31 -6.07 31.03 -22.25
C LYS A 31 -6.85 29.71 -22.24
N LEU A 32 -6.38 28.69 -22.96
CA LEU A 32 -7.03 27.37 -23.05
C LEU A 32 -6.78 26.48 -21.82
N ASN A 33 -5.72 26.74 -21.05
CA ASN A 33 -5.38 26.00 -19.83
C ASN A 33 -5.81 26.73 -18.54
N ASP A 34 -6.53 27.84 -18.66
CA ASP A 34 -6.94 28.66 -17.54
C ASP A 34 -8.23 28.12 -16.93
N THR A 35 -8.08 27.13 -16.05
CA THR A 35 -9.19 26.49 -15.32
C THR A 35 -9.08 26.82 -13.85
N LEU A 36 -10.19 26.77 -13.12
CA LEU A 36 -10.15 26.96 -11.68
C LEU A 36 -9.18 25.98 -11.01
N ARG A 37 -9.17 24.72 -11.48
CA ARG A 37 -8.24 23.68 -11.05
C ARG A 37 -6.79 24.09 -11.28
N SER A 38 -6.40 24.54 -12.48
CA SER A 38 -5.01 24.90 -12.75
C SER A 38 -4.56 26.11 -11.92
N ARG A 39 -5.43 27.11 -11.71
CA ARG A 39 -5.11 28.27 -10.85
C ARG A 39 -4.93 27.90 -9.38
N VAL A 40 -5.82 27.08 -8.82
CA VAL A 40 -5.73 26.63 -7.42
C VAL A 40 -4.50 25.72 -7.22
N MET A 41 -4.24 24.82 -8.16
CA MET A 41 -3.06 23.96 -8.09
C MET A 41 -1.74 24.75 -8.21
N ALA A 42 -1.73 25.91 -8.88
CA ALA A 42 -0.55 26.76 -9.05
C ALA A 42 -0.16 27.59 -7.80
N VAL A 43 -1.00 27.65 -6.75
CA VAL A 43 -0.76 28.50 -5.56
C VAL A 43 0.57 28.19 -4.84
N GLU A 44 1.03 26.95 -4.83
CA GLU A 44 2.34 26.57 -4.25
C GLU A 44 3.52 26.77 -5.20
N ASN A 45 3.32 26.58 -6.52
CA ASN A 45 4.39 26.76 -7.51
C ASN A 45 4.89 28.20 -7.60
N ARG A 46 4.12 29.16 -7.07
CA ARG A 46 4.48 30.57 -7.10
C ARG A 46 5.40 30.98 -5.94
N PHE A 47 5.39 30.26 -4.80
CA PHE A 47 6.20 30.59 -3.62
C PHE A 47 6.56 29.33 -2.78
N PRO A 48 7.69 28.65 -3.07
CA PRO A 48 8.08 27.38 -2.45
C PRO A 48 8.33 27.40 -0.92
N PHE A 49 8.28 28.57 -0.28
CA PHE A 49 8.64 28.77 1.14
C PHE A 49 7.50 29.34 1.99
N LEU A 50 6.28 29.48 1.44
CA LEU A 50 5.13 30.03 2.16
C LEU A 50 3.99 29.01 2.22
N TRP A 51 4.02 28.15 3.23
CA TRP A 51 2.91 27.27 3.64
C TRP A 51 1.63 28.04 4.05
N ARG A 52 1.66 29.37 4.01
CA ARG A 52 0.59 30.28 4.48
C ARG A 52 -0.26 30.89 3.36
N VAL A 53 -0.01 30.56 2.10
CA VAL A 53 -0.77 31.18 1.00
C VAL A 53 -2.18 30.60 0.97
N LYS A 54 -3.18 31.46 1.18
CA LYS A 54 -4.59 31.04 1.11
C LYS A 54 -5.02 30.82 -0.34
N VAL A 55 -5.82 29.79 -0.58
CA VAL A 55 -6.47 29.55 -1.89
C VAL A 55 -7.76 30.35 -2.06
N THR A 56 -8.34 30.83 -0.96
CA THR A 56 -9.60 31.60 -0.96
C THR A 56 -9.56 32.89 -1.80
N PRO A 57 -8.46 33.67 -1.90
CA PRO A 57 -8.40 34.82 -2.79
C PRO A 57 -8.49 34.42 -4.26
N VAL A 58 -7.90 33.28 -4.66
CA VAL A 58 -7.96 32.76 -6.03
C VAL A 58 -9.39 32.39 -6.41
N LEU A 59 -10.12 31.75 -5.48
CA LEU A 59 -11.54 31.43 -5.66
C LEU A 59 -12.40 32.69 -5.80
N ASN A 60 -12.16 33.71 -4.98
CA ASN A 60 -12.88 34.97 -5.04
C ASN A 60 -12.60 35.74 -6.34
N GLU A 61 -11.33 35.76 -6.77
CA GLU A 61 -10.93 36.41 -8.02
C GLU A 61 -11.51 35.73 -9.25
N TRP A 62 -11.59 34.38 -9.25
CA TRP A 62 -12.24 33.64 -10.32
C TRP A 62 -13.70 34.08 -10.52
N LEU A 63 -14.44 34.27 -9.43
CA LEU A 63 -15.82 34.78 -9.48
C LEU A 63 -15.91 36.24 -9.90
N LYS A 64 -14.99 37.10 -9.44
CA LYS A 64 -14.97 38.52 -9.85
C LYS A 64 -14.82 38.69 -11.35
N GLN A 65 -14.15 37.74 -12.01
CA GLN A 65 -13.98 37.71 -13.46
C GLN A 65 -15.25 37.25 -14.20
N GLY A 66 -16.35 36.98 -13.50
CA GLY A 66 -17.62 36.54 -14.08
C GLY A 66 -17.65 35.07 -14.46
N ASN A 67 -16.63 34.29 -14.07
CA ASN A 67 -16.58 32.87 -14.38
C ASN A 67 -17.56 32.09 -13.50
N GLU A 68 -18.25 31.13 -14.10
CA GLU A 68 -19.10 30.19 -13.37
C GLU A 68 -18.25 29.21 -12.55
N ILE A 69 -18.85 28.73 -11.46
CA ILE A 69 -18.30 27.68 -10.62
C ILE A 69 -19.36 26.60 -10.49
N ASN A 70 -18.96 25.35 -10.69
CA ASN A 70 -19.82 24.18 -10.51
C ASN A 70 -19.35 23.38 -9.27
N PRO A 71 -20.28 22.85 -8.43
CA PRO A 71 -19.97 21.91 -7.34
C PRO A 71 -19.02 20.79 -7.74
N THR A 72 -19.22 20.20 -8.92
CA THR A 72 -18.42 19.09 -9.43
C THR A 72 -16.96 19.50 -9.64
N ASP A 73 -16.71 20.71 -10.14
CA ASP A 73 -15.36 21.23 -10.35
C ASP A 73 -14.65 21.48 -9.01
N LEU A 74 -15.35 22.03 -8.03
CA LEU A 74 -14.79 22.24 -6.69
C LEU A 74 -14.48 20.92 -5.97
N ARG A 75 -15.37 19.93 -6.06
CA ARG A 75 -15.10 18.57 -5.55
C ARG A 75 -13.90 17.94 -6.24
N ALA A 76 -13.75 18.13 -7.56
CA ALA A 76 -12.57 17.67 -8.30
C ALA A 76 -11.29 18.40 -7.86
N VAL A 77 -11.37 19.68 -7.52
CA VAL A 77 -10.25 20.45 -6.96
C VAL A 77 -9.87 19.94 -5.57
N ILE A 78 -10.83 19.74 -4.66
CA ILE A 78 -10.60 19.14 -3.34
C ILE A 78 -9.90 17.79 -3.49
N LYS A 79 -10.43 16.92 -4.37
CA LYS A 79 -9.83 15.61 -4.65
C LYS A 79 -8.38 15.73 -5.14
N ALA A 80 -8.12 16.63 -6.10
CA ALA A 80 -6.78 16.83 -6.64
C ALA A 80 -5.78 17.37 -5.60
N LEU A 81 -6.25 18.23 -4.69
CA LEU A 81 -5.45 18.73 -3.57
C LEU A 81 -5.13 17.61 -2.59
N CYS A 82 -6.10 16.75 -2.23
CA CYS A 82 -5.85 15.57 -1.40
C CYS A 82 -4.88 14.58 -2.07
N GLU A 83 -5.01 14.34 -3.38
CA GLU A 83 -4.08 13.49 -4.15
C GLU A 83 -2.64 14.04 -4.12
N SER A 84 -2.51 15.36 -3.98
CA SER A 84 -1.24 16.06 -3.84
C SER A 84 -0.81 16.27 -2.38
N GLN A 85 -1.54 15.70 -1.41
CA GLN A 85 -1.33 15.86 0.03
C GLN A 85 -1.42 17.31 0.55
N ARG A 86 -2.13 18.19 -0.18
CA ARG A 86 -2.35 19.60 0.17
C ARG A 86 -3.64 19.76 0.98
N PHE A 87 -3.71 19.13 2.14
CA PHE A 87 -4.93 19.02 2.95
C PHE A 87 -5.42 20.38 3.47
N ASP A 88 -4.52 21.30 3.82
CA ASP A 88 -4.87 22.65 4.29
C ASP A 88 -5.63 23.44 3.20
N HIS A 89 -5.15 23.35 1.96
CA HIS A 89 -5.79 23.96 0.81
C HIS A 89 -7.14 23.30 0.52
N ALA A 90 -7.21 21.96 0.59
CA ALA A 90 -8.46 21.23 0.43
C ALA A 90 -9.51 21.65 1.47
N LEU A 91 -9.08 21.82 2.73
CA LEU A 91 -9.93 22.30 3.83
C LEU A 91 -10.44 23.72 3.54
N GLN A 92 -9.55 24.63 3.13
CA GLN A 92 -9.92 26.00 2.76
C GLN A 92 -10.95 26.05 1.61
N VAL A 93 -10.77 25.24 0.57
CA VAL A 93 -11.76 25.15 -0.53
C VAL A 93 -13.09 24.63 0.03
N SER A 94 -13.05 23.58 0.86
CA SER A 94 -14.26 23.03 1.47
C SER A 94 -15.00 24.08 2.31
N GLU A 95 -14.33 24.81 3.21
CA GLU A 95 -14.96 25.83 4.04
C GLU A 95 -15.56 26.97 3.21
N TRP A 96 -14.85 27.36 2.15
CA TRP A 96 -15.29 28.41 1.25
C TRP A 96 -16.61 28.06 0.56
N ILE A 97 -16.81 26.78 0.18
CA ILE A 97 -18.09 26.29 -0.38
C ILE A 97 -19.24 26.55 0.59
N THR A 98 -19.07 26.21 1.87
CA THR A 98 -20.13 26.38 2.88
C THR A 98 -20.37 27.83 3.24
N LYS A 99 -19.30 28.63 3.41
CA LYS A 99 -19.42 30.05 3.79
C LYS A 99 -20.18 30.88 2.77
N ARG A 100 -20.05 30.55 1.48
CA ARG A 100 -20.78 31.28 0.44
C ARG A 100 -22.22 30.82 0.25
N GLY A 101 -22.56 29.58 0.62
CA GLY A 101 -23.90 29.02 0.40
C GLY A 101 -24.33 28.98 -1.07
N VAL A 102 -23.39 28.92 -2.02
CA VAL A 102 -23.72 28.97 -3.46
C VAL A 102 -24.40 27.69 -3.93
N PHE A 103 -24.19 26.57 -3.23
CA PHE A 103 -24.72 25.26 -3.61
C PHE A 103 -25.15 24.46 -2.39
N GLU A 104 -26.11 23.56 -2.60
CA GLU A 104 -26.54 22.60 -1.58
C GLU A 104 -25.40 21.64 -1.23
N ILE A 105 -25.07 21.58 0.06
CA ILE A 105 -24.01 20.74 0.60
C ILE A 105 -24.56 19.31 0.66
N SER A 106 -23.84 18.35 0.07
CA SER A 106 -24.19 16.93 0.20
C SER A 106 -23.54 16.31 1.45
N THR A 107 -24.03 15.14 1.85
CA THR A 107 -23.40 14.36 2.93
C THR A 107 -21.97 13.93 2.58
N GLU A 108 -21.66 13.76 1.29
CA GLU A 108 -20.30 13.51 0.80
C GLU A 108 -19.36 14.70 1.05
N ASP A 109 -19.86 15.93 0.87
CA ASP A 109 -19.10 17.15 1.16
C ASP A 109 -18.82 17.29 2.66
N VAL A 110 -19.82 16.96 3.49
CA VAL A 110 -19.71 16.95 4.95
C VAL A 110 -18.69 15.91 5.43
N ALA A 111 -18.78 14.67 4.93
CA ALA A 111 -17.83 13.62 5.24
C ALA A 111 -16.40 13.97 4.79
N SER A 112 -16.25 14.57 3.61
CA SER A 112 -14.96 15.07 3.12
C SER A 112 -14.38 16.12 4.06
N ARG A 113 -15.19 17.09 4.51
CA ARG A 113 -14.74 18.12 5.44
C ARG A 113 -14.38 17.54 6.80
N LEU A 114 -15.18 16.63 7.32
CA LEU A 114 -14.90 15.94 8.58
C LEU A 114 -13.52 15.25 8.53
N TYR A 115 -13.22 14.56 7.43
CA TYR A 115 -11.91 13.94 7.19
C TYR A 115 -10.76 14.97 7.10
N LEU A 116 -10.97 16.08 6.40
CA LEU A 116 -9.97 17.15 6.28
C LEU A 116 -9.67 17.82 7.62
N ILE A 117 -10.69 18.03 8.47
CA ILE A 117 -10.52 18.58 9.80
C ILE A 117 -9.71 17.63 10.69
N GLU A 118 -9.98 16.31 10.64
CA GLU A 118 -9.20 15.36 11.44
C GLU A 118 -7.71 15.36 11.07
N ILE A 119 -7.40 15.43 9.77
CA ILE A 119 -6.01 15.48 9.30
C ILE A 119 -5.31 16.78 9.72
N HIS A 120 -5.99 17.92 9.54
CA HIS A 120 -5.38 19.24 9.74
C HIS A 120 -5.35 19.66 11.21
N SER A 121 -6.45 19.41 11.93
CA SER A 121 -6.73 19.97 13.25
C SER A 121 -6.87 18.91 14.35
N GLY A 122 -6.85 17.63 14.00
CA GLY A 122 -6.92 16.51 14.94
C GLY A 122 -8.34 16.05 15.29
N LEU A 123 -8.41 14.98 16.07
CA LEU A 123 -9.67 14.28 16.41
C LEU A 123 -10.66 15.16 17.16
N SER A 124 -10.20 15.93 18.15
CA SER A 124 -11.10 16.76 18.97
C SER A 124 -11.87 17.81 18.15
N GLU A 125 -11.20 18.46 17.19
CA GLU A 125 -11.86 19.41 16.29
C GLU A 125 -12.80 18.71 15.31
N ALA A 126 -12.46 17.50 14.86
CA ALA A 126 -13.36 16.69 14.03
C ALA A 126 -14.63 16.29 14.79
N GLU A 127 -14.54 15.95 16.08
CA GLU A 127 -15.70 15.66 16.92
C GLU A 127 -16.58 16.90 17.15
N ASN A 128 -15.97 18.06 17.38
CA ASN A 128 -16.69 19.33 17.52
C ASN A 128 -17.44 19.66 16.23
N PHE A 129 -16.78 19.49 15.07
CA PHE A 129 -17.44 19.64 13.79
C PHE A 129 -18.58 18.61 13.63
N PHE A 130 -18.36 17.34 13.96
CA PHE A 130 -19.39 16.31 13.88
C PHE A 130 -20.64 16.65 14.70
N LYS A 131 -20.46 17.14 15.93
CA LYS A 131 -21.57 17.61 16.79
C LYS A 131 -22.37 18.74 16.17
N SER A 132 -21.71 19.62 15.38
CA SER A 132 -22.36 20.74 14.69
C SER A 132 -23.14 20.33 13.43
N ILE A 133 -22.94 19.12 12.90
CA ILE A 133 -23.65 18.63 11.71
C ILE A 133 -25.13 18.40 12.07
N PRO A 134 -26.09 18.89 11.27
CA PRO A 134 -27.51 18.55 11.44
C PRO A 134 -27.76 17.05 11.37
N GLU A 135 -28.66 16.51 12.19
CA GLU A 135 -28.91 15.05 12.25
C GLU A 135 -29.32 14.44 10.91
N ASN A 136 -30.09 15.17 10.09
CA ASN A 136 -30.49 14.73 8.75
C ASN A 136 -29.32 14.66 7.74
N MET A 137 -28.17 15.23 8.08
CA MET A 137 -26.94 15.21 7.27
C MET A 137 -25.92 14.18 7.78
N LYS A 138 -26.18 13.50 8.90
CA LYS A 138 -25.32 12.44 9.45
C LYS A 138 -25.74 11.08 8.90
N ASP A 139 -25.48 10.85 7.61
CA ASP A 139 -25.77 9.58 6.96
C ASP A 139 -24.72 8.49 7.28
N ASP A 140 -24.87 7.32 6.65
CA ASP A 140 -23.95 6.20 6.81
C ASP A 140 -22.49 6.59 6.53
N LEU A 141 -22.26 7.49 5.56
CA LEU A 141 -20.93 7.89 5.14
C LEU A 141 -20.26 8.79 6.17
N VAL A 142 -21.00 9.75 6.74
CA VAL A 142 -20.48 10.64 7.79
C VAL A 142 -20.15 9.82 9.05
N TYR A 143 -21.04 8.93 9.49
CA TYR A 143 -20.78 8.05 10.62
C TYR A 143 -19.61 7.09 10.36
N THR A 144 -19.51 6.50 9.16
CA THR A 144 -18.37 5.65 8.78
C THR A 144 -17.05 6.43 8.81
N THR A 145 -17.08 7.71 8.45
CA THR A 145 -15.91 8.60 8.49
C THR A 145 -15.47 8.84 9.93
N LEU A 146 -16.40 9.17 10.83
CA LEU A 146 -16.10 9.30 12.27
C LEU A 146 -15.55 7.99 12.86
N LEU A 147 -16.22 6.86 12.56
CA LEU A 147 -15.77 5.54 12.99
C LEU A 147 -14.35 5.22 12.49
N SER A 148 -13.98 5.69 11.30
CA SER A 148 -12.63 5.51 10.77
C SER A 148 -11.53 6.21 11.57
N PHE A 149 -11.88 7.23 12.36
CA PHE A 149 -10.93 7.90 13.24
C PHE A 149 -10.72 7.10 14.53
N TYR A 150 -11.81 6.67 15.15
CA TYR A 150 -11.76 5.90 16.40
C TYR A 150 -11.18 4.49 16.23
N THR A 151 -11.15 3.96 15.02
CA THR A 151 -10.58 2.63 14.73
C THR A 151 -9.08 2.65 14.41
N LYS A 152 -8.43 3.83 14.52
CA LYS A 152 -6.96 3.97 14.33
C LYS A 152 -6.17 3.62 15.60
N ASP A 153 -6.77 3.79 16.77
CA ASP A 153 -6.14 3.57 18.07
C ASP A 153 -7.02 2.68 18.95
N LYS A 154 -6.39 1.89 19.82
CA LYS A 154 -7.06 1.09 20.84
C LYS A 154 -7.69 1.94 21.95
N GLU A 155 -7.15 3.14 22.20
CA GLU A 155 -7.62 4.03 23.26
C GLU A 155 -9.04 4.54 23.00
N THR A 156 -9.39 4.74 21.72
CA THR A 156 -10.70 5.23 21.27
C THR A 156 -11.73 4.12 21.04
N ARG A 157 -11.57 2.98 21.73
CA ARG A 157 -12.45 1.80 21.57
C ARG A 157 -13.89 2.12 21.91
N HIS A 158 -14.13 2.79 23.04
CA HIS A 158 -15.48 3.05 23.53
C HIS A 158 -16.27 3.94 22.57
N GLU A 159 -15.60 4.95 22.01
CA GLU A 159 -16.15 5.85 21.01
C GLU A 159 -16.44 5.12 19.70
N ALA A 160 -15.57 4.20 19.27
CA ALA A 160 -15.81 3.35 18.10
C ALA A 160 -17.03 2.44 18.29
N GLU A 161 -17.09 1.72 19.41
CA GLU A 161 -18.21 0.82 19.73
C GLU A 161 -19.53 1.59 19.85
N ALA A 162 -19.54 2.76 20.50
CA ALA A 162 -20.71 3.63 20.62
C ALA A 162 -21.16 4.16 19.24
N THR A 163 -20.22 4.58 18.40
CA THR A 163 -20.51 5.05 17.04
C THR A 163 -21.10 3.93 16.19
N TYR A 164 -20.51 2.74 16.23
CA TYR A 164 -21.01 1.55 15.51
C TYR A 164 -22.39 1.12 16.00
N GLN A 165 -22.63 1.16 17.32
CA GLN A 165 -23.95 0.91 17.90
C GLN A 165 -24.99 1.93 17.43
N LYS A 166 -24.63 3.22 17.35
CA LYS A 166 -25.53 4.25 16.84
C LYS A 166 -25.88 4.03 15.37
N MET A 167 -24.92 3.61 14.56
CA MET A 167 -25.16 3.23 13.16
C MET A 167 -26.13 2.05 13.05
N ARG A 168 -26.02 1.07 13.95
CA ARG A 168 -26.93 -0.09 14.02
C ARG A 168 -28.36 0.34 14.34
N GLU A 169 -28.54 1.14 15.38
CA GLU A 169 -29.86 1.66 15.80
C GLU A 169 -30.54 2.46 14.69
N ASN A 170 -29.76 3.17 13.89
CA ASN A 170 -30.24 3.97 12.77
C ASN A 170 -30.34 3.21 11.44
N ASN A 171 -30.17 1.87 11.43
CA ASN A 171 -30.18 1.04 10.22
C ASN A 171 -29.17 1.46 9.13
N MET A 172 -28.01 1.98 9.53
CA MET A 172 -26.96 2.47 8.62
C MET A 172 -25.89 1.41 8.27
N LEU A 173 -26.05 0.16 8.73
CA LEU A 173 -25.08 -0.92 8.57
C LEU A 173 -25.33 -1.82 7.35
N PHE A 174 -25.62 -1.20 6.20
CA PHE A 174 -25.92 -1.91 4.94
C PHE A 174 -24.73 -1.98 3.97
N LYS A 175 -23.57 -1.41 4.33
CA LYS A 175 -22.33 -1.44 3.54
C LYS A 175 -21.24 -2.24 4.28
N PRO A 176 -20.25 -2.83 3.57
CA PRO A 176 -19.16 -3.55 4.23
C PRO A 176 -18.20 -2.68 5.06
N ASN A 177 -18.08 -1.39 4.71
CA ASN A 177 -17.03 -0.52 5.24
C ASN A 177 -17.04 -0.37 6.77
N PRO A 178 -18.17 -0.11 7.45
CA PRO A 178 -18.23 -0.08 8.92
C PRO A 178 -17.75 -1.38 9.58
N TYR A 179 -18.10 -2.54 9.04
CA TYR A 179 -17.65 -3.84 9.55
C TYR A 179 -16.13 -3.98 9.41
N TYR A 180 -15.56 -3.59 8.27
CA TYR A 180 -14.10 -3.60 8.08
C TYR A 180 -13.37 -2.70 9.08
N LYS A 181 -13.97 -1.56 9.47
CA LYS A 181 -13.42 -0.69 10.52
C LYS A 181 -13.40 -1.39 11.88
N MET A 182 -14.50 -2.03 12.27
CA MET A 182 -14.58 -2.79 13.53
C MET A 182 -13.66 -4.02 13.54
N ILE A 183 -13.56 -4.75 12.43
CA ILE A 183 -12.59 -5.86 12.26
C ILE A 183 -11.16 -5.35 12.47
N SER A 184 -10.82 -4.20 11.90
CA SER A 184 -9.50 -3.60 12.09
C SER A 184 -9.25 -3.23 13.56
N LEU A 185 -10.23 -2.61 14.24
CA LEU A 185 -10.10 -2.24 15.65
C LEU A 185 -9.94 -3.46 16.56
N TYR A 186 -10.81 -4.46 16.43
CA TYR A 186 -10.70 -5.68 17.23
C TYR A 186 -9.44 -6.49 16.89
N GLY A 187 -8.98 -6.41 15.64
CA GLY A 187 -7.66 -6.87 15.23
C GLY A 187 -6.51 -6.15 15.93
N LEU A 188 -6.59 -4.84 16.14
CA LEU A 188 -5.59 -4.09 16.92
C LEU A 188 -5.64 -4.47 18.42
N LEU A 189 -6.81 -4.83 18.93
CA LEU A 189 -7.04 -5.20 20.32
C LEU A 189 -6.69 -6.67 20.65
N GLY A 190 -6.49 -7.54 19.66
CA GLY A 190 -6.29 -8.97 19.91
C GLY A 190 -7.57 -9.76 20.16
N GLU A 191 -8.74 -9.18 19.91
CA GLU A 191 -10.03 -9.78 20.23
C GLU A 191 -10.59 -10.55 19.02
N THR A 192 -9.98 -11.69 18.69
CA THR A 192 -10.36 -12.53 17.54
C THR A 192 -11.83 -12.98 17.60
N ASN A 193 -12.34 -13.32 18.79
CA ASN A 193 -13.76 -13.64 19.00
C ASN A 193 -14.70 -12.52 18.54
N LYS A 194 -14.31 -11.26 18.75
CA LYS A 194 -15.12 -10.11 18.29
C LYS A 194 -14.99 -9.88 16.79
N VAL A 195 -13.86 -10.23 16.18
CA VAL A 195 -13.70 -10.20 14.72
C VAL A 195 -14.67 -11.21 14.07
N ASP A 196 -14.73 -12.44 14.58
CA ASP A 196 -15.68 -13.45 14.10
C ASP A 196 -17.15 -13.00 14.30
N GLU A 197 -17.44 -12.34 15.44
CA GLU A 197 -18.77 -11.78 15.71
C GLU A 197 -19.17 -10.68 14.72
N ILE A 198 -18.28 -9.75 14.40
CA ILE A 198 -18.54 -8.70 13.39
C ILE A 198 -18.72 -9.30 11.99
N LEU A 199 -17.95 -10.34 11.66
CA LEU A 199 -18.10 -11.05 10.39
C LEU A 199 -19.47 -11.74 10.30
N ARG A 200 -19.91 -12.41 11.37
CA ARG A 200 -21.25 -13.02 11.47
C ARG A 200 -22.35 -11.98 11.30
N GLN A 201 -22.26 -10.86 12.03
CA GLN A 201 -23.23 -9.75 11.90
C GLN A 201 -23.30 -9.21 10.47
N MET A 202 -22.16 -9.12 9.75
CA MET A 202 -22.15 -8.65 8.36
C MET A 202 -22.94 -9.59 7.44
N ILE A 203 -22.82 -10.90 7.64
CA ILE A 203 -23.52 -11.93 6.87
C ILE A 203 -25.02 -11.92 7.22
N GLU A 204 -25.36 -11.88 8.51
CA GLU A 204 -26.75 -11.88 9.00
C GLU A 204 -27.53 -10.65 8.53
N ASN A 205 -26.86 -9.50 8.43
CA ASN A 205 -27.46 -8.28 7.90
C ASN A 205 -27.57 -8.28 6.37
N GLY A 206 -27.22 -9.37 5.69
CA GLY A 206 -27.35 -9.52 4.24
C GLY A 206 -26.47 -8.57 3.43
N VAL A 207 -25.37 -8.08 4.00
CA VAL A 207 -24.51 -7.10 3.35
C VAL A 207 -23.77 -7.74 2.20
N GLN A 208 -23.97 -7.24 0.98
CA GLN A 208 -23.21 -7.71 -0.17
C GLN A 208 -21.75 -7.27 -0.05
N HIS A 209 -20.83 -8.23 0.02
CA HIS A 209 -19.40 -7.97 0.14
C HIS A 209 -18.57 -8.91 -0.75
N ASP A 210 -17.35 -8.47 -1.05
CA ASP A 210 -16.35 -9.33 -1.67
C ASP A 210 -15.74 -10.22 -0.58
N ILE A 211 -15.98 -11.54 -0.68
CA ILE A 211 -15.49 -12.54 0.27
C ILE A 211 -13.95 -12.52 0.31
N THR A 212 -13.29 -12.40 -0.84
CA THR A 212 -11.82 -12.35 -0.93
C THR A 212 -11.28 -11.11 -0.22
N LEU A 213 -11.88 -9.94 -0.46
CA LEU A 213 -11.48 -8.69 0.21
C LEU A 213 -11.69 -8.78 1.73
N THR A 214 -12.83 -9.33 2.15
CA THR A 214 -13.18 -9.51 3.57
C THR A 214 -12.18 -10.42 4.26
N SER A 215 -11.91 -11.60 3.69
CA SER A 215 -10.95 -12.55 4.23
C SER A 215 -9.53 -11.97 4.30
N ASN A 216 -9.11 -11.18 3.31
CA ASN A 216 -7.83 -10.47 3.37
C ASN A 216 -7.78 -9.41 4.49
N ASN A 217 -8.90 -8.72 4.78
CA ASN A 217 -8.97 -7.77 5.90
C ASN A 217 -8.91 -8.49 7.25
N VAL A 218 -9.62 -9.61 7.41
CA VAL A 218 -9.57 -10.42 8.64
C VAL A 218 -8.18 -11.01 8.87
N LEU A 219 -7.53 -11.54 7.83
CA LEU A 219 -6.14 -12.02 7.92
C LEU A 219 -5.17 -10.91 8.35
N LYS A 220 -5.34 -9.68 7.85
CA LYS A 220 -4.53 -8.54 8.31
C LYS A 220 -4.77 -8.21 9.78
N ALA A 221 -6.03 -8.28 10.23
CA ALA A 221 -6.40 -8.08 11.63
C ALA A 221 -5.81 -9.17 12.54
N TYR A 222 -5.80 -10.43 12.11
CA TYR A 222 -5.14 -11.51 12.87
C TYR A 222 -3.61 -11.38 12.81
N ALA A 223 -3.04 -10.89 11.70
CA ALA A 223 -1.61 -10.64 11.59
C ALA A 223 -1.11 -9.45 12.44
N SER A 224 -1.99 -8.56 12.90
CA SER A 224 -1.58 -7.44 13.78
C SER A 224 -1.33 -7.86 15.23
N VAL A 225 -1.74 -9.06 15.62
CA VAL A 225 -1.64 -9.58 16.99
C VAL A 225 -0.61 -10.71 17.09
N PRO A 226 -0.05 -10.97 18.28
CA PRO A 226 0.90 -12.06 18.49
C PRO A 226 0.25 -13.45 18.52
N ASP A 227 -0.99 -13.61 18.02
CA ASP A 227 -1.69 -14.89 17.88
C ASP A 227 -1.62 -15.38 16.43
N VAL A 228 -0.53 -16.09 16.13
CA VAL A 228 -0.30 -16.69 14.81
C VAL A 228 -1.16 -17.93 14.58
N GLU A 229 -1.63 -18.58 15.64
CA GLU A 229 -2.46 -19.79 15.53
C GLU A 229 -3.86 -19.46 15.00
N ALA A 230 -4.50 -18.41 15.52
CA ALA A 230 -5.78 -17.93 15.01
C ALA A 230 -5.69 -17.50 13.54
N MET A 231 -4.59 -16.82 13.17
CA MET A 231 -4.31 -16.44 11.78
C MET A 231 -4.19 -17.67 10.86
N GLU A 232 -3.44 -18.70 11.25
CA GLU A 232 -3.27 -19.94 10.48
C GLU A 232 -4.57 -20.73 10.37
N LYS A 233 -5.32 -20.84 11.47
CA LYS A 233 -6.62 -21.52 11.50
C LYS A 233 -7.61 -20.84 10.55
N PHE A 234 -7.65 -19.51 10.56
CA PHE A 234 -8.48 -18.74 9.64
C PHE A 234 -8.05 -18.91 8.18
N LEU A 235 -6.74 -18.84 7.89
CA LEU A 235 -6.20 -19.05 6.55
C LEU A 235 -6.62 -20.41 5.99
N LYS A 236 -6.44 -21.48 6.78
CA LYS A 236 -6.84 -22.84 6.38
C LYS A 236 -8.35 -22.94 6.12
N ARG A 237 -9.15 -22.33 6.99
CA ARG A 237 -10.62 -22.29 6.84
C ARG A 237 -11.03 -21.66 5.51
N ILE A 238 -10.53 -20.47 5.19
CA ILE A 238 -10.91 -19.77 3.94
C ILE A 238 -10.35 -20.45 2.68
N GLU A 239 -9.20 -21.13 2.77
CA GLU A 239 -8.64 -21.89 1.66
C GLU A 239 -9.49 -23.12 1.32
N TYR A 240 -10.12 -23.71 2.35
CA TYR A 240 -11.06 -24.81 2.18
C TYR A 240 -12.43 -24.32 1.69
N GLU A 241 -12.95 -23.24 2.27
CA GLU A 241 -14.30 -22.71 1.96
C GLU A 241 -14.37 -21.98 0.60
N THR A 242 -13.27 -21.37 0.13
CA THR A 242 -13.27 -20.56 -1.10
C THR A 242 -12.06 -20.83 -2.00
N PRO A 243 -11.95 -22.01 -2.64
CA PRO A 243 -10.89 -22.31 -3.58
C PRO A 243 -11.20 -21.77 -5.00
N PRO A 244 -10.25 -21.10 -5.70
CA PRO A 244 -8.94 -20.66 -5.24
C PRO A 244 -9.00 -19.31 -4.49
N PHE A 245 -8.50 -19.27 -3.25
CA PHE A 245 -8.41 -18.03 -2.48
C PHE A 245 -7.29 -17.13 -3.00
N ALA A 246 -7.65 -15.93 -3.44
CA ALA A 246 -6.69 -14.91 -3.90
C ALA A 246 -6.14 -14.10 -2.72
N LEU A 247 -5.00 -14.53 -2.19
CA LEU A 247 -4.25 -13.79 -1.16
C LEU A 247 -3.70 -12.47 -1.75
N ALA A 248 -4.07 -11.34 -1.17
CA ALA A 248 -3.51 -10.04 -1.56
C ALA A 248 -2.07 -9.93 -1.04
N TRP A 249 -1.17 -9.39 -1.86
CA TRP A 249 0.26 -9.37 -1.50
C TRP A 249 0.53 -8.57 -0.21
N GLN A 250 -0.23 -7.51 0.07
CA GLN A 250 -0.10 -6.74 1.32
C GLN A 250 -0.52 -7.57 2.55
N THR A 251 -1.50 -8.46 2.40
CA THR A 251 -1.91 -9.40 3.44
C THR A 251 -0.79 -10.40 3.69
N GLY A 252 -0.23 -10.98 2.64
CA GLY A 252 0.92 -11.89 2.75
C GLY A 252 2.14 -11.27 3.44
N ILE A 253 2.46 -10.01 3.14
CA ILE A 253 3.49 -9.25 3.89
C ILE A 253 3.14 -9.13 5.37
N SER A 254 1.88 -8.82 5.70
CA SER A 254 1.43 -8.66 7.09
C SER A 254 1.55 -9.97 7.86
N MET A 255 1.15 -11.08 7.24
CA MET A 255 1.29 -12.43 7.82
C MET A 255 2.76 -12.83 7.99
N ALA A 256 3.62 -12.53 7.01
CA ALA A 256 5.06 -12.77 7.13
C ALA A 256 5.67 -11.98 8.31
N LYS A 257 5.26 -10.73 8.51
CA LYS A 257 5.65 -9.94 9.70
C LYS A 257 5.20 -10.58 11.00
N ALA A 258 3.98 -11.11 11.05
CA ALA A 258 3.48 -11.83 12.23
C ALA A 258 4.35 -13.07 12.53
N TYR A 259 4.72 -13.85 11.50
CA TYR A 259 5.63 -14.99 11.66
C TYR A 259 7.02 -14.60 12.16
N LEU A 260 7.58 -13.48 11.69
CA LEU A 260 8.87 -12.99 12.20
C LEU A 260 8.78 -12.58 13.66
N LYS A 261 7.70 -11.90 14.06
CA LYS A 261 7.48 -11.50 15.46
C LYS A 261 7.35 -12.69 16.41
N CYS A 262 6.82 -13.83 15.96
CA CYS A 262 6.76 -15.07 16.74
C CYS A 262 8.03 -15.94 16.62
N GLY A 263 9.09 -15.45 15.97
CA GLY A 263 10.37 -16.15 15.80
C GLY A 263 10.36 -17.23 14.71
N SER A 264 9.29 -17.36 13.93
CA SER A 264 9.15 -18.39 12.90
C SER A 264 9.65 -17.94 11.53
N ASN A 265 10.98 -17.79 11.40
CA ASN A 265 11.61 -17.34 10.14
C ASN A 265 11.26 -18.25 8.94
N ARG A 266 11.17 -19.56 9.15
CA ARG A 266 10.82 -20.52 8.09
C ARG A 266 9.44 -20.23 7.50
N LYS A 267 8.42 -20.04 8.35
CA LYS A 267 7.04 -19.74 7.93
C LYS A 267 6.95 -18.36 7.29
N ALA A 268 7.70 -17.39 7.81
CA ALA A 268 7.81 -16.07 7.20
C ALA A 268 8.33 -16.15 5.75
N ILE A 269 9.44 -16.87 5.51
CA ILE A 269 10.02 -17.03 4.17
C ILE A 269 9.05 -17.73 3.22
N GLU A 270 8.37 -18.79 3.68
CA GLU A 270 7.36 -19.50 2.90
C GLU A 270 6.22 -18.56 2.47
N MET A 271 5.72 -17.76 3.40
CA MET A 271 4.68 -16.77 3.11
C MET A 271 5.16 -15.66 2.17
N LEU A 272 6.41 -15.20 2.29
CA LEU A 272 7.00 -14.21 1.38
C LEU A 272 7.12 -14.75 -0.06
N ARG A 273 7.50 -16.03 -0.21
CA ARG A 273 7.56 -16.68 -1.53
C ARG A 273 6.18 -16.82 -2.16
N ARG A 274 5.16 -17.19 -1.36
CA ARG A 274 3.77 -17.20 -1.81
C ARG A 274 3.30 -15.80 -2.21
N THR A 275 3.66 -14.79 -1.42
CA THR A 275 3.35 -13.38 -1.68
C THR A 275 3.94 -12.92 -3.01
N GLU A 276 5.19 -13.28 -3.32
CA GLU A 276 5.85 -12.94 -4.59
C GLU A 276 5.07 -13.42 -5.82
N GLN A 277 4.43 -14.59 -5.74
CA GLN A 277 3.68 -15.20 -6.84
C GLN A 277 2.38 -14.45 -7.17
N VAL A 278 1.76 -13.80 -6.18
CA VAL A 278 0.47 -13.11 -6.31
C VAL A 278 0.60 -11.60 -6.60
N VAL A 279 1.82 -11.07 -6.64
CA VAL A 279 2.08 -9.64 -6.89
C VAL A 279 1.76 -9.29 -8.35
N ASP A 280 0.84 -8.34 -8.53
CA ASP A 280 0.47 -7.83 -9.84
C ASP A 280 1.59 -6.98 -10.48
N ALA A 281 1.57 -6.88 -11.82
CA ALA A 281 2.61 -6.17 -12.57
C ALA A 281 2.73 -4.68 -12.23
N LYS A 282 1.63 -4.01 -11.82
CA LYS A 282 1.63 -2.59 -11.47
C LYS A 282 2.29 -2.37 -10.11
N SER A 283 2.02 -3.26 -9.16
CA SER A 283 2.59 -3.20 -7.81
C SER A 283 4.00 -3.79 -7.71
N LYS A 284 4.49 -4.49 -8.73
CA LYS A 284 5.72 -5.30 -8.66
C LYS A 284 6.96 -4.55 -8.16
N ASP A 285 7.21 -3.34 -8.65
CA ASP A 285 8.38 -2.57 -8.23
C ASP A 285 8.29 -2.18 -6.73
N ALA A 286 7.10 -1.79 -6.26
CA ALA A 286 6.84 -1.42 -4.87
C ALA A 286 6.86 -2.65 -3.94
N ALA A 287 6.17 -3.72 -4.33
CA ALA A 287 6.11 -4.97 -3.58
C ALA A 287 7.51 -5.60 -3.43
N ASN A 288 8.31 -5.63 -4.50
CA ASN A 288 9.67 -6.16 -4.45
C ASN A 288 10.56 -5.39 -3.47
N LYS A 289 10.40 -4.06 -3.34
CA LYS A 289 11.14 -3.28 -2.34
C LYS A 289 10.83 -3.75 -0.91
N VAL A 290 9.56 -4.01 -0.63
CA VAL A 290 9.11 -4.50 0.68
C VAL A 290 9.51 -5.96 0.90
N LEU A 291 9.40 -6.81 -0.12
CA LEU A 291 9.80 -8.20 -0.05
C LEU A 291 11.30 -8.34 0.26
N MET A 292 12.17 -7.52 -0.34
CA MET A 292 13.60 -7.52 -0.04
C MET A 292 13.89 -7.18 1.43
N GLU A 293 13.26 -6.11 1.96
CA GLU A 293 13.36 -5.72 3.38
C GLU A 293 12.95 -6.89 4.29
N MET A 294 11.79 -7.50 4.00
CA MET A 294 11.27 -8.63 4.77
C MET A 294 12.14 -9.90 4.67
N TYR A 295 12.69 -10.22 3.49
CA TYR A 295 13.60 -11.35 3.34
C TYR A 295 14.91 -11.13 4.10
N GLY A 296 15.41 -9.89 4.14
CA GLY A 296 16.56 -9.49 4.95
C GLY A 296 16.30 -9.70 6.44
N GLU A 297 15.16 -9.23 6.96
CA GLU A 297 14.72 -9.46 8.34
C GLU A 297 14.58 -10.96 8.67
N ALA A 298 14.09 -11.76 7.72
CA ALA A 298 13.96 -13.21 7.88
C ALA A 298 15.28 -13.99 7.77
N GLY A 299 16.40 -13.32 7.45
CA GLY A 299 17.71 -13.96 7.23
C GLY A 299 17.85 -14.68 5.88
N ALA A 300 16.90 -14.51 4.96
CA ALA A 300 16.85 -15.18 3.66
C ALA A 300 17.70 -14.45 2.58
N LYS A 301 19.01 -14.33 2.82
CA LYS A 301 19.95 -13.58 1.96
C LYS A 301 19.92 -13.99 0.48
N ARG A 302 19.67 -15.26 0.19
CA ARG A 302 19.58 -15.77 -1.20
C ARG A 302 18.36 -15.21 -1.94
N ASP A 303 17.20 -15.17 -1.29
CA ASP A 303 15.96 -14.64 -1.87
C ASP A 303 16.04 -13.12 -2.04
N GLU A 304 16.63 -12.42 -1.08
CA GLU A 304 16.92 -10.99 -1.15
C GLU A 304 17.82 -10.65 -2.35
N ALA A 305 18.96 -11.35 -2.49
CA ALA A 305 19.89 -11.15 -3.61
C ALA A 305 19.23 -11.44 -4.97
N ARG A 306 18.41 -12.49 -5.07
CA ARG A 306 17.64 -12.83 -6.28
C ARG A 306 16.73 -11.67 -6.70
N LEU A 307 15.99 -11.08 -5.76
CA LEU A 307 15.12 -9.95 -6.06
C LEU A 307 15.91 -8.70 -6.44
N TYR A 308 17.00 -8.40 -5.74
CA TYR A 308 17.87 -7.26 -6.01
C TYR A 308 18.46 -7.28 -7.43
N ILE A 309 19.00 -8.43 -7.85
CA ILE A 309 19.54 -8.62 -9.20
C ILE A 309 18.43 -8.42 -10.25
N SER A 310 17.23 -8.97 -10.02
CA SER A 310 16.11 -8.84 -10.96
C SER A 310 15.67 -7.38 -11.16
N GLN A 311 15.67 -6.58 -10.09
CA GLN A 311 15.31 -5.16 -10.15
C GLN A 311 16.36 -4.34 -10.90
N ASN A 312 17.64 -4.57 -10.62
CA ASN A 312 18.74 -3.84 -11.26
C ASN A 312 18.87 -4.15 -12.75
N ALA A 313 18.62 -5.39 -13.17
CA ALA A 313 18.57 -5.75 -14.59
C ALA A 313 17.50 -4.93 -15.35
N LYS A 314 16.30 -4.78 -14.78
CA LYS A 314 15.23 -3.95 -15.36
C LYS A 314 15.57 -2.46 -15.39
N GLN A 315 16.21 -1.94 -14.33
CA GLN A 315 16.65 -0.54 -14.31
C GLN A 315 17.71 -0.26 -15.39
N ARG A 316 18.65 -1.19 -15.61
CA ARG A 316 19.65 -1.10 -16.69
C ARG A 316 19.00 -1.13 -18.07
N GLN A 317 18.02 -2.01 -18.30
CA GLN A 317 17.24 -2.03 -19.55
C GLN A 317 16.46 -0.73 -19.77
N ARG A 318 15.80 -0.19 -18.74
CA ARG A 318 15.09 1.11 -18.82
C ARG A 318 16.04 2.27 -19.15
N LYS A 319 17.24 2.31 -18.54
CA LYS A 319 18.26 3.34 -18.81
C LYS A 319 18.91 3.17 -20.21
N GLY A 320 19.15 1.94 -20.65
CA GLY A 320 19.66 1.64 -22.00
C GLY A 320 18.66 2.00 -23.10
N ALA A 321 17.36 1.72 -22.88
CA ALA A 321 16.29 2.10 -23.80
C ALA A 321 16.11 3.63 -23.95
N CYS A 322 16.40 4.40 -22.89
CA CYS A 322 16.45 5.86 -22.98
C CYS A 322 17.70 6.36 -23.73
N ARG A 323 18.84 5.66 -23.64
CA ARG A 323 20.09 6.05 -24.32
C ARG A 323 20.02 5.83 -25.83
N CYS A 324 19.35 4.78 -26.31
CA CYS A 324 19.18 4.52 -27.75
C CYS A 324 18.12 5.41 -28.43
N LYS A 325 17.28 6.13 -27.68
CA LYS A 325 16.32 7.11 -28.24
C LYS A 325 16.91 8.52 -28.39
N GLY A 326 18.15 8.75 -27.97
CA GLY A 326 18.84 10.05 -28.04
C GLY A 326 19.86 10.20 -29.18
N SER A 327 20.11 9.16 -29.97
CA SER A 327 21.09 9.18 -31.08
C SER A 327 20.43 8.98 -32.46
N GLY A 328 19.30 9.65 -32.68
CA GLY A 328 18.72 9.86 -34.01
C GLY A 328 19.14 11.23 -34.53
N GLY A 329 20.45 11.43 -34.72
CA GLY A 329 20.98 12.63 -35.37
C GLY A 329 20.50 12.67 -36.83
N ARG A 330 19.87 13.78 -37.21
CA ARG A 330 19.44 14.08 -38.57
C ARG A 330 20.65 14.04 -39.50
N SER A 331 20.71 13.07 -40.40
CA SER A 331 21.51 13.19 -41.62
C SER A 331 20.58 13.59 -42.75
N SER A 332 20.57 14.87 -43.05
CA SER A 332 19.90 15.47 -44.21
C SER A 332 20.48 14.90 -45.50
N HIS A 333 19.62 14.33 -46.33
CA HIS A 333 19.92 13.99 -47.72
C HIS A 333 20.12 15.28 -48.52
N HIS A 334 21.21 15.34 -49.29
CA HIS A 334 21.32 16.17 -50.50
C HIS A 334 21.85 15.28 -51.64
N PRO A 335 21.33 15.39 -52.88
CA PRO A 335 21.71 14.52 -53.98
C PRO A 335 22.84 15.14 -54.82
N GLY A 336 23.78 14.31 -55.32
CA GLY A 336 24.59 14.68 -56.49
C GLY A 336 26.01 14.13 -56.55
N TYR A 337 26.23 13.29 -57.57
CA TYR A 337 27.46 13.06 -58.36
C TYR A 337 28.43 11.92 -58.00
N TYR A 338 28.63 11.08 -59.03
CA TYR A 338 29.47 9.91 -59.20
C TYR A 338 30.98 10.18 -59.01
N TYR A 339 31.73 9.19 -58.46
CA TYR A 339 32.73 8.36 -59.18
C TYR A 339 33.45 7.39 -58.23
N GLY A 340 33.73 6.17 -58.71
CA GLY A 340 34.93 5.40 -58.35
C GLY A 340 34.80 4.34 -57.25
N GLY A 341 35.08 3.08 -57.60
CA GLY A 341 35.03 1.91 -56.73
C GLY A 341 36.34 1.59 -55.97
N CYS A 342 36.49 0.28 -55.70
CA CYS A 342 37.47 -0.40 -54.81
C CYS A 342 37.08 -0.33 -53.33
N GLY A 343 36.98 -1.40 -52.55
CA GLY A 343 37.35 -2.80 -52.73
C GLY A 343 37.73 -3.36 -51.36
N GLY A 344 37.18 -4.52 -51.00
CA GLY A 344 37.83 -5.48 -50.09
C GLY A 344 37.71 -5.27 -48.57
N GLY A 345 37.36 -6.36 -47.88
CA GLY A 345 38.16 -6.80 -46.74
C GLY A 345 37.48 -6.85 -45.37
N CYS A 346 36.68 -7.88 -45.14
CA CYS A 346 36.44 -8.40 -43.80
C CYS A 346 37.77 -8.93 -43.21
N GLY A 347 38.27 -8.27 -42.16
CA GLY A 347 39.42 -8.73 -41.39
C GLY A 347 39.00 -9.53 -40.16
N SER A 348 38.82 -10.83 -40.33
CA SER A 348 38.92 -11.81 -39.24
C SER A 348 40.39 -11.96 -38.84
N ILE A 349 40.72 -11.76 -37.56
CA ILE A 349 42.00 -12.21 -37.01
C ILE A 349 41.74 -13.53 -36.26
N ARG A 350 42.19 -14.62 -36.87
CA ARG A 350 42.59 -15.86 -36.20
C ARG A 350 44.12 -15.94 -36.22
N GLY A 351 44.69 -16.35 -35.11
CA GLY A 351 45.93 -17.13 -34.98
C GLY A 351 45.87 -17.71 -33.56
N GLY A 352 45.71 -19.01 -33.33
CA GLY A 352 46.42 -20.17 -33.91
C GLY A 352 47.51 -20.54 -32.89
N GLY A 353 47.25 -21.46 -31.95
CA GLY A 353 47.63 -22.89 -32.02
C GLY A 353 48.98 -23.07 -31.30
N ASP A 354 49.36 -24.12 -30.59
CA ASP A 354 48.86 -25.46 -30.24
C ASP A 354 49.78 -25.97 -29.10
N GLY A 355 49.39 -27.05 -28.41
CA GLY A 355 50.38 -28.01 -27.87
C GLY A 355 50.34 -28.38 -26.38
N SER A 356 49.38 -29.23 -26.01
CA SER A 356 49.55 -30.57 -25.38
C SER A 356 50.46 -30.85 -24.15
N ARG A 357 49.90 -31.73 -23.29
CA ARG A 357 50.50 -32.68 -22.29
C ARG A 357 50.84 -32.07 -20.91
N ALA A 358 50.11 -32.45 -19.85
CA ALA A 358 50.20 -33.68 -19.03
C ALA A 358 51.49 -33.74 -18.19
N ASP A 359 51.37 -33.65 -16.87
CA ASP A 359 51.87 -34.65 -15.91
C ASP A 359 51.74 -34.18 -14.44
N ASP A 360 51.65 -35.20 -13.59
CA ASP A 360 51.42 -35.25 -12.16
C ASP A 360 52.50 -34.62 -11.26
N ASN A 361 52.07 -34.17 -10.07
CA ASN A 361 52.70 -34.33 -8.74
C ASN A 361 51.93 -33.42 -7.75
N GLY A 362 51.48 -33.82 -6.56
CA GLY A 362 51.94 -34.90 -5.68
C GLY A 362 52.65 -34.30 -4.45
N GLY A 363 52.07 -34.50 -3.25
CA GLY A 363 52.66 -34.21 -1.92
C GLY A 363 52.04 -32.97 -1.25
N GLY A 364 51.34 -33.05 -0.11
CA GLY A 364 51.68 -33.76 1.14
C GLY A 364 52.40 -32.76 2.06
N ASP A 365 52.28 -32.70 3.38
CA ASP A 365 51.56 -33.41 4.44
C ASP A 365 51.92 -32.66 5.75
N GLY A 366 51.15 -32.85 6.82
CA GLY A 366 51.57 -32.60 8.21
C GLY A 366 51.53 -31.14 8.71
N THR A 367 51.15 -30.82 9.95
CA THR A 367 50.98 -31.62 11.17
C THR A 367 50.30 -30.76 12.24
N ARG A 368 49.51 -31.40 13.11
CA ARG A 368 49.46 -31.36 14.62
C ARG A 368 49.92 -30.09 15.35
N ALA A 369 49.50 -29.78 16.57
CA ALA A 369 48.49 -30.18 17.54
C ALA A 369 48.66 -29.17 18.71
N ASP A 370 47.83 -29.31 19.75
CA ASP A 370 48.03 -28.91 21.16
C ASP A 370 46.79 -28.16 21.65
N ASP A 371 45.84 -28.82 22.31
CA ASP A 371 45.86 -29.31 23.69
C ASP A 371 45.95 -28.19 24.74
N ASN A 372 44.78 -27.87 25.31
CA ASN A 372 44.54 -27.67 26.75
C ASN A 372 43.02 -27.52 26.92
N GLY A 373 42.29 -28.30 27.72
CA GLY A 373 42.69 -29.12 28.86
C GLY A 373 42.00 -28.61 30.13
N GLY A 374 41.14 -29.45 30.71
CA GLY A 374 40.57 -29.34 32.07
C GLY A 374 39.27 -28.53 32.16
N GLY A 375 38.11 -29.08 32.55
CA GLY A 375 37.85 -29.98 33.69
C GLY A 375 37.43 -29.12 34.90
N VAL A 376 36.48 -29.44 35.79
CA VAL A 376 35.78 -30.67 36.19
C VAL A 376 34.58 -30.19 37.05
N GLY A 377 33.42 -30.84 36.99
CA GLY A 377 32.82 -31.55 38.14
C GLY A 377 31.36 -31.13 38.32
N ALA A 378 30.40 -32.06 38.17
CA ALA A 378 29.85 -32.94 39.23
C ALA A 378 28.73 -32.20 40.02
N ASP A 379 27.58 -32.74 40.40
CA ASP A 379 26.91 -34.04 40.28
C ASP A 379 25.43 -33.81 40.73
N ASN A 380 24.63 -34.87 40.67
CA ASN A 380 23.32 -35.15 41.29
C ASN A 380 22.10 -34.85 40.42
N ASP A 381 21.40 -35.86 39.87
CA ASP A 381 20.72 -37.05 40.43
C ASP A 381 19.24 -36.80 40.78
N GLY A 382 18.41 -37.66 40.18
CA GLY A 382 17.13 -38.13 40.69
C GLY A 382 15.90 -37.32 40.26
N ASP A 383 14.72 -37.89 40.03
CA ASP A 383 14.27 -39.29 39.94
C ASP A 383 12.77 -39.25 39.53
N GLY A 384 12.23 -40.36 39.03
CA GLY A 384 10.79 -40.68 39.00
C GLY A 384 9.98 -40.05 37.86
N GLY A 385 9.45 -40.79 36.89
CA GLY A 385 8.37 -41.80 37.06
C GLY A 385 7.05 -41.11 36.68
N GLY A 386 6.32 -41.45 35.62
CA GLY A 386 5.76 -42.74 35.21
C GLY A 386 4.30 -42.46 34.80
N GLY A 387 3.73 -43.22 33.86
CA GLY A 387 2.28 -43.21 33.62
C GLY A 387 1.85 -43.31 32.16
N CYS A 388 1.87 -44.53 31.62
CA CYS A 388 1.03 -44.92 30.49
C CYS A 388 -0.41 -45.15 30.99
N GLY A 389 -1.41 -44.71 30.22
CA GLY A 389 -2.82 -45.03 30.44
C GLY A 389 -3.62 -44.79 29.17
N GLY A 390 -4.04 -45.87 28.51
CA GLY A 390 -4.87 -45.83 27.31
C GLY A 390 -6.35 -45.59 27.60
N GLY A 391 -7.12 -45.38 26.54
CA GLY A 391 -8.58 -45.27 26.61
C GLY A 391 -9.21 -45.02 25.24
N CYS A 392 -9.48 -46.10 24.52
CA CYS A 392 -10.40 -46.12 23.38
C CYS A 392 -11.85 -45.98 23.87
N GLY A 393 -12.71 -45.36 23.06
CA GLY A 393 -14.15 -45.66 23.07
C GLY A 393 -15.06 -44.45 22.83
N GLY A 394 -15.96 -44.58 21.84
CA GLY A 394 -17.24 -43.86 21.86
C GLY A 394 -17.68 -43.23 20.55
N CYS A 395 -18.24 -44.04 19.65
CA CYS A 395 -19.21 -43.58 18.65
C CYS A 395 -20.48 -43.09 19.36
N GLY A 396 -21.13 -42.04 18.84
CA GLY A 396 -22.45 -41.59 19.31
C GLY A 396 -23.13 -40.70 18.27
N SER A 397 -24.25 -41.20 17.75
CA SER A 397 -25.17 -40.60 16.79
C SER A 397 -26.01 -39.47 17.37
N TRP A 398 -26.38 -38.52 16.48
CA TRP A 398 -27.67 -37.83 16.30
C TRP A 398 -28.46 -37.36 17.53
N ASP A 399 -28.65 -36.04 17.66
CA ASP A 399 -29.91 -35.34 17.38
C ASP A 399 -29.66 -33.85 17.07
#